data_AF-A0A066VWQ6-F1
#
_entry.id   AF-A0A066VWQ6-F1
#
_cell.length_a   1.000
_cell.length_b   1.000
_cell.length_c   1.000
_cell.angle_alpha   90.00
_cell.angle_beta   90.00
_cell.angle_gamma   90.00
#
_symmetry.space_group_name_H-M   'P 1'
#
loop_
_entity.id
_entity.type
_entity.pdbx_description
1 polymer ?
#
loop_
_entity_poly.entity_id
_entity_poly.type
_entity_poly.pdbx_seq_one_letter_code
_entity_poly.pdbx_strand_id
1 'polypeptide(L)' 'GEINWDCPCLGGMAHGPCGEEFKAAFSCFVYSEEEPKGIDCVEKFKSMQECFRKHPEVYAE' A
#
# COMPACT_ATOMS: atom_id res chain seq x y z
N GLY A 1 0.79 -16.03 5.75
CA GLY A 1 2.08 -15.41 5.38
C GLY A 1 2.29 -14.22 6.30
N GLU A 2 3.53 -13.85 6.60
CA GLU A 2 3.81 -12.62 7.35
C GLU A 2 4.50 -11.62 6.41
N ILE A 3 4.13 -10.35 6.49
CA ILE A 3 4.70 -9.29 5.66
C ILE A 3 5.82 -8.61 6.44
N ASN A 4 7.04 -8.64 5.89
CA ASN A 4 8.17 -7.90 6.45
C ASN A 4 8.14 -6.44 5.97
N TRP A 5 7.64 -5.53 6.81
CA TRP A 5 7.54 -4.10 6.50
C TRP A 5 8.90 -3.38 6.46
N ASP A 6 9.95 -4.00 6.97
CA ASP A 6 11.34 -3.51 6.93
C ASP A 6 12.10 -4.01 5.70
N CYS A 7 11.45 -4.76 4.81
CA CYS A 7 12.08 -5.22 3.58
C CYS A 7 12.48 -4.01 2.71
N PRO A 8 13.75 -3.91 2.27
CA PRO A 8 14.19 -2.87 1.33
C PRO A 8 13.37 -2.84 0.04
N CYS A 9 12.77 -3.99 -0.33
CA CYS A 9 11.87 -4.13 -1.46
C CYS A 9 10.61 -3.26 -1.39
N LEU A 10 10.18 -2.85 -0.19
CA LEU A 10 9.01 -1.99 -0.01
C LEU A 10 9.36 -0.50 -0.06
N GLY A 11 10.63 -0.16 -0.29
CA GLY A 11 11.08 1.22 -0.53
C GLY A 11 10.77 2.19 0.63
N GLY A 12 10.61 1.68 1.85
CA GLY A 12 10.25 2.49 3.01
C GLY A 12 8.81 3.02 3.00
N MET A 13 7.96 2.63 2.03
CA MET A 13 6.59 3.14 1.91
C MET A 13 5.73 2.88 3.16
N ALA A 14 6.03 1.79 3.89
CA ALA A 14 5.34 1.43 5.13
C ALA A 14 5.63 2.38 6.32
N HIS A 15 6.64 3.24 6.22
CA HIS A 15 7.10 4.12 7.31
C HIS A 15 6.92 5.61 7.00
N GLY A 16 6.28 5.96 5.88
CA GLY A 16 5.97 7.33 5.50
C GLY A 16 4.62 7.84 6.00
N PRO A 17 4.24 9.08 5.66
CA PRO A 17 2.95 9.68 6.05
C PRO A 17 1.73 8.89 5.57
N CYS A 18 1.84 8.12 4.49
CA CYS A 18 0.80 7.21 3.98
C CYS A 18 1.07 5.73 4.27
N GLY A 19 1.90 5.44 5.28
CA GLY A 19 2.35 4.08 5.60
C GLY A 19 1.21 3.16 6.03
N GLU A 20 0.19 3.69 6.71
CA GLU A 20 -0.96 2.90 7.16
C GLU A 20 -1.87 2.52 5.98
N GLU A 21 -2.13 3.45 5.05
CA GLU A 21 -2.86 3.17 3.81
C GLU A 21 -2.10 2.17 2.94
N PHE A 22 -0.77 2.32 2.84
CA PHE A 22 0.09 1.37 2.13
C PHE A 22 0.00 -0.02 2.76
N LYS A 23 0.16 -0.14 4.09
CA LYS A 23 0.06 -1.43 4.78
C LYS A 23 -1.30 -2.08 4.56
N ALA A 24 -2.38 -1.31 4.64
CA ALA A 24 -3.73 -1.81 4.42
C ALA A 24 -3.96 -2.31 2.99
N ALA A 25 -3.52 -1.56 1.97
CA ALA A 25 -3.64 -1.97 0.57
C ALA A 25 -2.76 -3.18 0.25
N PHE A 26 -1.49 -3.14 0.67
CA PHE A 26 -0.51 -4.18 0.38
C PHE A 26 -0.84 -5.50 1.11
N SER A 27 -1.26 -5.43 2.38
CA SER A 27 -1.70 -6.62 3.11
C SER A 27 -2.94 -7.25 2.48
N CYS A 28 -3.92 -6.44 2.07
CA CYS A 28 -5.07 -6.94 1.33
C CYS A 28 -4.64 -7.66 0.05
N PHE A 29 -3.77 -7.06 -0.76
CA PHE A 29 -3.29 -7.67 -2.00
C PHE A 29 -2.57 -9.00 -1.75
N VAL A 30 -1.68 -9.06 -0.75
CA VAL A 30 -0.93 -10.29 -0.40
C VAL A 30 -1.89 -11.41 -0.03
N TYR A 31 -2.91 -11.11 0.78
CA TYR A 31 -3.88 -12.09 1.26
C TYR A 31 -5.07 -12.34 0.35
N SER A 32 -5.28 -11.54 -0.70
CA SER A 32 -6.36 -11.75 -1.66
C SER A 32 -6.23 -13.12 -2.33
N GLU A 33 -7.34 -13.85 -2.35
CA GLU A 33 -7.51 -15.13 -3.04
C GLU A 33 -8.39 -15.01 -4.30
N GLU A 34 -8.90 -13.80 -4.59
CA GLU A 34 -9.71 -13.53 -5.78
C GLU A 34 -8.94 -13.65 -7.10
N GLU A 35 -9.66 -13.88 -8.20
CA GLU A 35 -9.13 -13.87 -9.56
C GLU A 35 -9.85 -12.77 -10.39
N PRO A 36 -9.16 -11.66 -10.75
CA PRO A 36 -7.74 -11.38 -10.54
C PRO A 36 -7.39 -10.99 -9.10
N LYS A 37 -6.17 -11.35 -8.67
CA LYS A 37 -5.67 -11.07 -7.31
C LYS A 37 -5.72 -9.57 -7.00
N GLY A 38 -6.36 -9.21 -5.89
CA GLY A 38 -6.47 -7.84 -5.39
C GLY A 38 -7.64 -7.04 -5.94
N ILE A 39 -8.56 -7.65 -6.70
CA ILE A 39 -9.77 -6.98 -7.20
C ILE A 39 -10.68 -6.48 -6.05
N ASP A 40 -10.67 -7.18 -4.93
CA ASP A 40 -11.34 -6.83 -3.67
C ASP A 40 -10.65 -5.69 -2.91
N CYS A 41 -9.38 -5.39 -3.25
CA CYS A 41 -8.56 -4.40 -2.57
C CYS A 41 -8.59 -3.00 -3.21
N VAL A 42 -9.34 -2.81 -4.31
CA VAL A 42 -9.33 -1.58 -5.12
C VAL A 42 -9.59 -0.32 -4.29
N GLU A 43 -10.55 -0.35 -3.37
CA GLU A 43 -10.85 0.81 -2.51
C GLU A 43 -9.70 1.16 -1.55
N LYS A 44 -8.91 0.16 -1.11
CA LYS A 44 -7.73 0.41 -0.27
C LYS A 44 -6.61 1.05 -1.09
N PHE A 45 -6.40 0.57 -2.32
CA PHE A 45 -5.44 1.19 -3.25
C PHE A 45 -5.83 2.62 -3.62
N LYS A 46 -7.13 2.88 -3.78
CA LYS A 46 -7.64 4.24 -4.00
C LYS A 46 -7.37 5.15 -2.81
N SER A 47 -7.63 4.67 -1.59
CA SER A 47 -7.34 5.42 -0.36
C SER A 47 -5.85 5.75 -0.22
N MET A 48 -4.97 4.79 -0.54
CA MET A 48 -3.52 5.00 -0.59
C MET A 48 -3.13 6.06 -1.64
N GLN A 49 -3.71 6.00 -2.84
CA GLN A 49 -3.45 7.00 -3.88
C GLN A 49 -3.94 8.40 -3.47
N GLU A 50 -5.08 8.50 -2.80
CA GLU A 50 -5.58 9.76 -2.26
C GLU A 50 -4.65 10.33 -1.19
N CYS A 51 -4.05 9.47 -0.36
CA CYS A 51 -3.03 9.89 0.59
C CYS A 51 -1.77 10.40 -0.13
N PHE A 52 -1.27 9.68 -1.15
CA PHE A 52 -0.11 10.14 -1.93
C PHE A 52 -0.33 11.52 -2.57
N ARG A 53 -1.53 11.79 -3.08
CA ARG A 53 -1.89 13.11 -3.64
C ARG A 53 -1.88 14.24 -2.61
N LYS A 54 -2.08 13.93 -1.32
CA LYS A 54 -2.00 14.93 -0.22
C LYS A 54 -0.55 15.22 0.20
N HIS A 55 0.38 14.34 -0.14
CA HIS A 55 1.80 14.43 0.19
C HIS A 55 2.70 14.40 -1.06
N PRO A 56 2.47 15.30 -2.04
CA PRO A 56 3.26 15.33 -3.28
C PRO A 56 4.75 15.56 -3.01
N GLU A 57 5.12 16.24 -1.93
CA GLU A 57 6.51 16.46 -1.52
C GLU A 57 7.28 15.19 -1.16
N VAL A 58 6.58 14.09 -0.85
CA VAL A 58 7.18 12.78 -0.50
C VAL A 58 7.01 11.77 -1.63
N TYR A 59 5.87 11.81 -2.35
CA TYR A 59 5.46 10.73 -3.27
C TYR A 59 5.36 11.13 -4.74
N ALA A 60 5.73 12.36 -5.12
CA ALA A 60 5.73 12.81 -6.53
C ALA A 60 7.11 12.73 -7.21
N GLU A 61 8.09 12.06 -6.60
CA GLU A 61 9.42 11.82 -7.18
C GLU A 61 9.44 10.61 -8.13
#